data_AF-A0A8J3KA64-F1
#
_entry.id   AF-A0A8J3KA64-F1
#
_cell.length_a   1.000
_cell.length_b   1.000
_cell.length_c   1.000
_cell.angle_alpha   90.00
_cell.angle_beta   90.00
_cell.angle_gamma   90.00
#
_symmetry.space_group_name_H-M   'P 1'
#
loop_
_entity.id
_entity.type
_entity.pdbx_description
1 polymer ?
#
loop_
_entity_poly.entity_id
_entity_poly.type
_entity_poly.pdbx_seq_one_letter_code
_entity_poly.pdbx_strand_id
1 'polypeptide(L)'
;MSDLTRTDGWIPPQPPACACVEHVEDVLDVVIASRYPDPPSTTVRDLIATGDFSVVPMSEQWSGGHDGGPLHWNLWAGDEARSLYADDAELSLDASLTSRPGIERVEWIDREILLIGAPGMCAGGVLAAAARALEDPRVR
;
A
#
# COMPACT_ATOMS: atom_id res chain seq x y z
N MET A 1 14.20 24.86 -17.56
CA MET A 1 14.85 23.76 -16.83
C MET A 1 13.96 23.50 -15.62
N SER A 2 13.12 22.48 -15.72
CA SER A 2 12.08 22.18 -14.73
C SER A 2 12.70 21.65 -13.45
N ASP A 3 12.19 22.16 -12.33
CA ASP A 3 12.50 21.76 -10.97
C ASP A 3 12.13 20.29 -10.79
N LEU A 4 13.14 19.42 -10.69
CA LEU A 4 12.96 18.00 -10.42
C LEU A 4 12.65 17.88 -8.93
N THR A 5 11.39 17.54 -8.63
CA THR A 5 10.81 17.35 -7.30
C THR A 5 11.69 16.48 -6.41
N ARG A 6 12.39 17.14 -5.49
CA ARG A 6 13.19 16.51 -4.44
C ARG A 6 12.25 16.01 -3.33
N THR A 7 12.51 14.80 -2.83
CA THR A 7 12.22 14.28 -1.46
C THR A 7 12.24 15.24 -0.29
N ASP A 8 12.91 16.39 -0.46
CA ASP A 8 13.57 17.09 0.62
C ASP A 8 12.60 17.57 1.69
N GLY A 9 12.67 16.90 2.83
CA GLY A 9 11.95 17.33 4.02
C GLY A 9 10.49 16.90 4.08
N TRP A 10 10.04 15.94 3.25
CA TRP A 10 8.78 15.28 3.57
C TRP A 10 8.94 14.48 4.86
N ILE A 11 8.10 14.80 5.84
CA ILE A 11 8.00 14.09 7.11
C ILE A 11 6.66 13.37 7.10
N PRO A 12 6.63 12.04 7.31
CA PRO A 12 5.38 11.29 7.35
C PRO A 12 4.41 11.88 8.37
N PRO A 13 3.18 12.28 7.95
CA PRO A 13 2.21 12.81 8.89
C PRO A 13 1.84 11.71 9.90
N GLN A 14 1.52 12.13 11.12
CA GLN A 14 1.12 11.26 12.22
C GLN A 14 -0.30 11.62 12.67
N PRO A 15 -1.08 10.68 13.22
CA PRO A 15 -2.36 11.02 13.83
C PRO A 15 -2.20 12.07 14.95
N PRO A 16 -3.10 13.06 15.06
CA PRO A 16 -4.31 13.28 14.25
C PRO A 16 -4.07 14.20 13.02
N ALA A 17 -2.83 14.52 12.67
CA ALA A 17 -2.48 15.45 11.59
C ALA A 17 -2.46 14.82 10.19
N CYS A 18 -2.67 13.51 10.08
CA CYS A 18 -2.83 12.83 8.79
C CYS A 18 -4.24 13.04 8.21
N ALA A 19 -4.36 12.92 6.89
CA ALA A 19 -5.60 13.03 6.13
C ALA A 19 -6.27 11.67 5.87
N CYS A 20 -5.95 10.65 6.66
CA CYS A 20 -6.45 9.29 6.47
C CYS A 20 -7.96 9.21 6.72
N VAL A 21 -8.68 8.48 5.86
CA VAL A 21 -10.11 8.17 6.05
C VAL A 21 -10.31 7.13 7.16
N GLU A 22 -9.42 6.13 7.19
CA GLU A 22 -9.38 5.03 8.17
C GLU A 22 -7.91 4.77 8.52
N HIS A 23 -7.69 4.14 9.67
CA HIS A 23 -6.37 3.68 10.11
C HIS A 23 -6.34 2.16 10.24
N VAL A 24 -5.13 1.60 10.37
CA VAL A 24 -4.92 0.16 10.40
C VAL A 24 -5.71 -0.50 11.53
N GLU A 25 -5.84 0.19 12.67
CA GLU A 25 -6.62 -0.25 13.83
C GLU A 25 -8.08 -0.54 13.49
N ASP A 26 -8.65 0.13 12.49
CA ASP A 26 -10.04 -0.03 12.06
C ASP A 26 -10.24 -1.27 11.18
N VAL A 27 -9.17 -1.87 10.67
CA VAL A 27 -9.21 -2.98 9.70
C VAL A 27 -8.47 -4.24 10.14
N LEU A 28 -7.90 -4.27 11.35
CA LEU A 28 -7.11 -5.40 11.84
C LEU A 28 -7.84 -6.75 11.75
N ASP A 29 -9.15 -6.76 11.99
CA ASP A 29 -9.96 -7.98 12.02
C ASP A 29 -10.65 -8.27 10.66
N VAL A 30 -10.35 -7.49 9.62
CA VAL A 30 -10.80 -7.78 8.25
C VAL A 30 -10.11 -9.05 7.76
N VAL A 31 -10.91 -10.00 7.29
CA VAL A 31 -10.43 -11.25 6.68
C VAL A 31 -10.24 -11.03 5.18
N ILE A 32 -9.02 -11.24 4.71
CA ILE A 32 -8.69 -11.22 3.29
C ILE A 32 -8.79 -12.66 2.76
N ALA A 33 -9.65 -12.84 1.77
CA ALA A 33 -9.88 -14.15 1.18
C ALA A 33 -8.68 -14.59 0.34
N SER A 34 -8.15 -15.78 0.63
CA SER A 34 -7.14 -16.41 -0.22
C SER A 34 -7.76 -16.91 -1.52
N ARG A 35 -6.96 -16.89 -2.59
CA ARG A 35 -7.30 -17.53 -3.88
C ARG A 35 -7.20 -19.05 -3.83
N TYR A 36 -6.48 -19.59 -2.84
CA TYR A 36 -6.20 -21.00 -2.71
C TYR A 36 -6.75 -21.55 -1.39
N PRO A 37 -7.02 -22.86 -1.30
CA PRO A 37 -7.33 -23.50 -0.02
C PRO A 37 -6.16 -23.46 0.97
N ASP A 38 -4.93 -23.41 0.46
CA ASP A 38 -3.68 -23.36 1.22
C ASP A 38 -2.69 -22.42 0.47
N PRO A 39 -2.20 -21.32 1.08
CA PRO A 39 -2.53 -20.87 2.44
C PRO A 39 -3.99 -20.40 2.56
N PRO A 40 -4.61 -20.54 3.75
CA PRO A 40 -5.99 -20.14 3.97
C PRO A 40 -6.14 -18.60 3.96
N SER A 41 -7.40 -18.14 3.89
CA SER A 41 -7.73 -16.74 4.17
C SER A 41 -7.19 -16.31 5.53
N THR A 42 -6.72 -15.07 5.61
CA THR A 42 -6.00 -14.56 6.78
C THR A 42 -6.51 -13.17 7.17
N THR A 43 -6.22 -12.74 8.40
CA THR A 43 -6.59 -11.38 8.84
C THR A 43 -5.50 -10.37 8.51
N VAL A 44 -5.87 -9.09 8.40
CA VAL A 44 -4.89 -8.00 8.27
C VAL A 44 -3.92 -7.99 9.46
N ARG A 45 -4.43 -8.26 10.66
CA ARG A 45 -3.63 -8.41 11.88
C ARG A 45 -2.55 -9.48 11.73
N ASP A 46 -2.90 -10.66 11.23
CA ASP A 46 -1.96 -11.77 11.09
C ASP A 46 -0.89 -11.45 10.04
N LEU A 47 -1.27 -10.87 8.89
CA LEU A 47 -0.32 -10.43 7.87
C LEU A 47 0.70 -9.41 8.37
N ILE A 48 0.26 -8.46 9.21
CA ILE A 48 1.17 -7.50 9.85
C ILE A 48 2.07 -8.19 10.86
N ALA A 49 1.51 -9.13 11.65
CA ALA A 49 2.25 -9.85 12.68
C ALA A 49 3.34 -10.77 12.09
N THR A 50 3.12 -11.35 10.91
CA THR A 50 4.13 -12.16 10.20
C THR A 50 5.14 -11.31 9.42
N GLY A 51 4.82 -10.03 9.18
CA GLY A 51 5.65 -9.11 8.41
C GLY A 51 5.41 -9.18 6.89
N ASP A 52 4.45 -9.99 6.44
CA ASP A 52 4.05 -10.08 5.03
C ASP A 52 3.22 -8.88 4.57
N PHE A 53 2.91 -7.97 5.49
CA PHE A 53 2.23 -6.73 5.17
C PHE A 53 2.77 -5.60 6.04
N SER A 54 3.57 -4.72 5.43
CA SER A 54 4.20 -3.62 6.15
C SER A 54 4.39 -2.40 5.26
N VAL A 55 4.50 -1.23 5.88
CA VAL A 55 4.77 0.01 5.17
C VAL A 55 5.86 0.78 5.89
N VAL A 56 6.81 1.32 5.11
CA VAL A 56 7.86 2.18 5.63
C VAL A 56 7.96 3.44 4.77
N PRO A 57 8.36 4.59 5.36
CA PRO A 57 8.65 5.79 4.58
C PRO A 57 9.71 5.50 3.51
N MET A 58 9.54 6.08 2.33
CA MET A 58 10.56 6.02 1.29
C MET A 58 11.83 6.74 1.74
N SER A 59 12.99 6.11 1.52
CA SER A 59 14.28 6.79 1.61
C SER A 59 14.53 7.63 0.36
N GLU A 60 15.30 8.72 0.49
CA GLU A 60 15.61 9.69 -0.58
C GLU A 60 16.23 9.07 -1.85
N GLN A 61 16.68 7.81 -1.81
CA GLN A 61 17.33 7.16 -2.95
C GLN A 61 16.37 6.75 -4.08
N TRP A 62 15.05 6.84 -3.85
CA TRP A 62 14.02 6.41 -4.80
C TRP A 62 13.06 7.53 -5.21
N SER A 63 13.40 8.79 -4.93
CA SER A 63 12.58 9.98 -5.23
C SER A 63 12.35 10.24 -6.73
N GLY A 64 12.99 9.47 -7.62
CA GLY A 64 12.98 9.68 -9.07
C GLY A 64 12.03 8.75 -9.81
N GLY A 65 10.72 8.89 -9.59
CA GLY A 65 9.72 8.32 -10.50
C GLY A 65 9.81 9.00 -11.86
N HIS A 66 9.74 8.23 -12.95
CA HIS A 66 10.15 8.71 -14.28
C HIS A 66 9.35 9.90 -14.82
N ASP A 67 8.07 10.12 -14.42
CA ASP A 67 7.24 11.17 -15.05
C ASP A 67 6.03 11.70 -14.20
N GLY A 68 5.93 11.46 -12.87
CA GLY A 68 4.62 11.61 -12.17
C GLY A 68 4.57 12.10 -10.71
N GLY A 69 5.58 12.81 -10.21
CA GLY A 69 5.58 13.36 -8.83
C GLY A 69 6.10 12.38 -7.75
N PRO A 70 6.25 12.84 -6.49
CA PRO A 70 6.99 12.11 -5.46
C PRO A 70 6.26 10.88 -4.90
N LEU A 71 7.02 9.82 -4.67
CA LEU A 71 6.61 8.63 -3.92
C LEU A 71 7.04 8.80 -2.45
N HIS A 72 6.21 8.34 -1.54
CA HIS A 72 6.33 8.63 -0.10
C HIS A 72 6.45 7.37 0.75
N TRP A 73 5.89 6.25 0.29
CA TRP A 73 5.84 5.01 1.06
C TRP A 73 6.34 3.84 0.22
N ASN A 74 7.01 2.91 0.88
CA ASN A 74 7.30 1.58 0.39
C ASN A 74 6.38 0.61 1.13
N LEU A 75 5.43 0.04 0.40
CA LEU A 75 4.49 -0.98 0.86
C LEU A 75 5.04 -2.35 0.44
N TRP A 76 5.28 -3.20 1.44
CA TRP A 76 5.62 -4.60 1.28
C TRP A 76 4.36 -5.46 1.38
N ALA A 77 4.08 -6.24 0.34
CA ALA A 77 3.07 -7.30 0.29
C ALA A 77 3.80 -8.61 -0.04
N GLY A 78 4.27 -9.30 1.00
CA GLY A 78 5.13 -10.47 0.89
C GLY A 78 4.43 -11.72 0.36
N ASP A 79 5.18 -12.83 0.34
CA ASP A 79 4.74 -14.13 -0.17
C ASP A 79 3.37 -14.60 0.37
N GLU A 80 3.06 -14.41 1.66
CA GLU A 80 1.72 -14.77 2.17
C GLU A 80 0.62 -13.89 1.55
N ALA A 81 0.89 -12.58 1.39
CA ALA A 81 -0.02 -11.66 0.74
C ALA A 81 -0.18 -11.96 -0.77
N ARG A 82 0.78 -12.66 -1.38
CA ARG A 82 0.70 -13.05 -2.79
C ARG A 82 -0.45 -14.01 -3.11
N SER A 83 -0.88 -14.80 -2.13
CA SER A 83 -2.07 -15.64 -2.27
C SER A 83 -3.38 -14.84 -2.37
N LEU A 84 -3.34 -13.54 -2.04
CA LEU A 84 -4.52 -12.69 -1.85
C LEU A 84 -4.87 -11.82 -3.08
N TYR A 85 -3.99 -11.75 -4.08
CA TYR A 85 -4.25 -11.04 -5.34
C TYR A 85 -3.66 -11.78 -6.55
N ALA A 86 -4.24 -11.59 -7.73
CA ALA A 86 -3.76 -12.15 -9.00
C ALA A 86 -3.23 -11.07 -9.96
N ASP A 87 -2.26 -11.42 -10.80
CA ASP A 87 -1.69 -10.45 -11.77
C ASP A 87 -2.62 -10.23 -12.97
N ASP A 88 -3.51 -11.19 -13.23
CA ASP A 88 -4.49 -11.24 -14.31
C ASP A 88 -5.93 -11.08 -13.80
N ALA A 89 -6.10 -10.54 -12.58
CA ALA A 89 -7.42 -10.25 -12.01
C ALA A 89 -8.20 -9.20 -12.81
N GLU A 90 -9.52 -9.12 -12.58
CA GLU A 90 -10.38 -8.09 -13.20
C GLU A 90 -9.90 -6.67 -12.88
N LEU A 91 -9.42 -6.47 -11.65
CA LEU A 91 -8.86 -5.21 -11.15
C LEU A 91 -7.45 -5.47 -10.63
N SER A 92 -6.45 -4.81 -11.19
CA SER A 92 -5.09 -4.93 -10.65
C SER A 92 -4.99 -4.28 -9.25
N LEU A 93 -4.09 -4.80 -8.41
CA LEU A 93 -3.93 -4.30 -7.03
C LEU A 93 -3.55 -2.81 -6.99
N ASP A 94 -2.67 -2.36 -7.88
CA ASP A 94 -2.27 -0.96 -8.03
C ASP A 94 -3.42 -0.05 -8.48
N ALA A 95 -4.31 -0.54 -9.36
CA ALA A 95 -5.51 0.19 -9.73
C ALA A 95 -6.51 0.27 -8.55
N SER A 96 -6.68 -0.81 -7.79
CA SER A 96 -7.51 -0.82 -6.57
C SER A 96 -6.99 0.15 -5.52
N LEU A 97 -5.67 0.20 -5.30
CA LEU A 97 -4.99 1.16 -4.41
C LEU A 97 -5.14 2.61 -4.90
N THR A 98 -4.89 2.87 -6.17
CA THR A 98 -4.98 4.23 -6.75
C THR A 98 -6.40 4.81 -6.67
N SER A 99 -7.42 3.95 -6.62
CA SER A 99 -8.81 4.39 -6.41
C SER A 99 -9.12 4.84 -4.97
N ARG A 100 -8.21 4.64 -4.01
CA ARG A 100 -8.42 4.96 -2.60
C ARG A 100 -8.14 6.43 -2.32
N PRO A 101 -8.97 7.10 -1.50
CA PRO A 101 -8.74 8.50 -1.14
C PRO A 101 -7.36 8.73 -0.52
N GLY A 102 -6.64 9.73 -1.01
CA GLY A 102 -5.30 10.12 -0.52
C GLY A 102 -4.13 9.39 -1.18
N ILE A 103 -4.39 8.32 -1.96
CA ILE A 103 -3.40 7.69 -2.82
C ILE A 103 -3.45 8.36 -4.19
N GLU A 104 -2.35 9.02 -4.56
CA GLU A 104 -2.22 9.77 -5.81
C GLU A 104 -1.56 8.92 -6.90
N ARG A 105 -0.71 7.96 -6.49
CA ARG A 105 0.11 7.16 -7.40
C ARG A 105 0.54 5.85 -6.75
N VAL A 106 0.68 4.82 -7.57
CA VAL A 106 1.24 3.52 -7.19
C VAL A 106 2.21 3.06 -8.28
N GLU A 107 3.38 2.56 -7.90
CA GLU A 107 4.37 1.99 -8.81
C GLU A 107 4.90 0.67 -8.27
N TRP A 108 4.98 -0.35 -9.12
CA TRP A 108 5.66 -1.59 -8.78
C TRP A 108 7.17 -1.45 -9.02
N ILE A 109 7.99 -1.84 -8.05
CA ILE A 109 9.46 -1.94 -8.24
C ILE A 109 9.96 -3.39 -8.18
N ASP A 110 9.19 -4.26 -7.52
CA ASP A 110 9.33 -5.71 -7.56
C ASP A 110 7.94 -6.33 -7.33
N ARG A 111 7.81 -7.64 -7.45
CA ARG A 111 6.53 -8.36 -7.34
C ARG A 111 5.83 -8.19 -5.98
N GLU A 112 6.57 -7.87 -4.93
CA GLU A 112 6.10 -7.73 -3.55
C GLU A 112 6.17 -6.28 -3.06
N ILE A 113 6.70 -5.36 -3.86
CA ILE A 113 7.02 -4.00 -3.43
C ILE A 113 6.28 -2.98 -4.30
N LEU A 114 5.39 -2.24 -3.65
CA LEU A 114 4.71 -1.10 -4.22
C LEU A 114 5.21 0.20 -3.59
N LEU A 115 5.55 1.17 -4.44
CA LEU A 115 5.82 2.53 -4.03
C LEU A 115 4.55 3.34 -4.15
N ILE A 116 4.20 4.07 -3.09
CA ILE A 116 2.93 4.80 -2.99
C ILE A 116 3.19 6.30 -2.86
N GLY A 117 2.58 7.08 -3.74
CA GLY A 117 2.43 8.52 -3.60
C GLY A 117 1.21 8.83 -2.73
N ALA A 118 1.42 9.12 -1.45
CA ALA A 118 0.34 9.49 -0.52
C ALA A 118 0.85 10.50 0.53
N PRO A 119 1.07 11.77 0.14
CA PRO A 119 1.78 12.76 0.97
C PRO A 119 1.09 13.08 2.30
N GLY A 120 -0.24 13.02 2.32
CA GLY A 120 -1.06 13.34 3.48
C GLY A 120 -1.41 12.15 4.38
N MET A 121 -1.08 10.92 3.97
CA MET A 121 -1.44 9.71 4.71
C MET A 121 -0.31 9.31 5.67
N CYS A 122 -0.65 8.78 6.84
CA CYS A 122 0.30 8.13 7.74
C CYS A 122 0.45 6.64 7.37
N ALA A 123 1.44 5.96 7.97
CA ALA A 123 1.68 4.54 7.76
C ALA A 123 0.42 3.68 8.00
N GLY A 124 -0.28 3.91 9.11
CA GLY A 124 -1.51 3.19 9.42
C GLY A 124 -2.61 3.39 8.38
N GLY A 125 -2.74 4.59 7.81
CA GLY A 125 -3.71 4.85 6.74
C GLY A 125 -3.34 4.17 5.43
N VAL A 126 -2.05 4.11 5.09
CA VAL A 126 -1.59 3.39 3.89
C VAL A 126 -1.84 1.89 4.02
N LEU A 127 -1.57 1.30 5.20
CA LEU A 127 -1.89 -0.10 5.47
C LEU A 127 -3.40 -0.36 5.40
N ALA A 128 -4.22 0.54 5.93
CA ALA A 128 -5.67 0.40 5.84
C ALA A 128 -6.17 0.42 4.40
N ALA A 129 -5.70 1.39 3.60
CA ALA A 129 -6.04 1.47 2.18
C ALA A 129 -5.60 0.22 1.40
N ALA A 130 -4.42 -0.31 1.71
CA ALA A 130 -3.92 -1.53 1.09
C ALA A 130 -4.72 -2.79 1.53
N ALA A 131 -5.13 -2.87 2.79
CA ALA A 131 -6.01 -3.94 3.26
C ALA A 131 -7.36 -3.91 2.52
N ARG A 132 -7.97 -2.73 2.34
CA ARG A 132 -9.20 -2.58 1.55
C ARG A 132 -9.02 -2.88 0.08
N ALA A 133 -7.83 -2.62 -0.46
CA ALA A 133 -7.53 -2.98 -1.83
C ALA A 133 -7.48 -4.50 -2.01
N LEU A 134 -6.91 -5.23 -1.05
CA LEU A 134 -6.87 -6.70 -1.02
C LEU A 134 -8.22 -7.34 -0.69
N GLU A 135 -9.06 -6.68 0.11
CA GLU A 135 -10.40 -7.16 0.44
C GLU A 135 -11.31 -7.24 -0.80
N ASP A 136 -11.10 -6.35 -1.78
CA ASP A 136 -11.90 -6.26 -3.01
C ASP A 136 -11.85 -7.59 -3.78
N PRO A 137 -12.98 -8.29 -3.99
CA PRO A 137 -12.99 -9.55 -4.71
C PRO A 137 -12.49 -9.50 -6.14
N ARG A 138 -12.41 -8.31 -6.76
CA ARG A 138 -11.97 -8.18 -8.14
C ARG A 138 -10.46 -8.18 -8.30
N VAL A 139 -9.69 -8.10 -7.20
CA VAL A 139 -8.22 -8.19 -7.26
C VAL A 139 -7.69 -9.63 -7.23
N ARG A 140 -8.59 -10.61 -7.17
CA ARG A 140 -8.28 -12.03 -7.05
C ARG A 140 -9.00 -12.86 -8.11
#